data_AF-A0AAV0ISS0-F1
#
_entry.id   AF-A0AAV0ISS0-F1
#
_cell.length_a   1.000
_cell.length_b   1.000
_cell.length_c   1.000
_cell.angle_alpha   90.00
_cell.angle_beta   90.00
_cell.angle_gamma   90.00
#
_symmetry.space_group_name_H-M   'P 1'
#
loop_
_entity.id
_entity.type
_entity.pdbx_description
1 polymer ?
#
loop_
_entity_poly.entity_id
_entity_poly.type
_entity_poly.pdbx_seq_one_letter_code
_entity_poly.pdbx_strand_id
1 'polypeptide(L)'
;MFTGLSHHLRLLRIRNFPDPVTTYPPEFFGFVHVGKELVIYIKSPYIKPGPNHHSLELYMHGLDGYNGVRPFELVVRRDLALVNKGEDHLKDEFKVPLNWWTEKNKAMRQLGDGSWAMADYMPPPPAAAEDDGES
;
A
#
# COMPACT_ATOMS: atom_id res chain seq x y z
N MET A 1 -3.28 25.05 15.92
CA MET A 1 -3.96 23.88 16.50
C MET A 1 -5.37 23.83 15.91
N PHE A 2 -5.83 22.69 15.36
CA PHE A 2 -7.12 22.57 14.63
C PHE A 2 -8.34 22.56 15.58
N THR A 3 -8.50 23.61 16.38
CA THR A 3 -9.50 23.67 17.46
C THR A 3 -10.95 23.66 16.95
N GLY A 4 -11.21 24.09 15.71
CA GLY A 4 -12.56 24.13 15.12
C GLY A 4 -13.05 22.85 14.42
N LEU A 5 -12.18 21.86 14.19
CA LEU A 5 -12.51 20.64 13.43
C LEU A 5 -12.45 19.35 14.27
N SER A 6 -12.08 19.46 15.55
CA SER A 6 -11.80 18.33 16.45
C SER A 6 -12.95 17.33 16.61
N HIS A 7 -14.20 17.76 16.39
CA HIS A 7 -15.38 16.90 16.48
C HIS A 7 -15.82 16.27 15.15
N HIS A 8 -15.34 16.78 14.02
CA HIS A 8 -15.72 16.31 12.67
C HIS A 8 -14.59 15.54 11.96
N LEU A 9 -13.34 15.76 12.36
CA LEU A 9 -12.17 15.13 11.76
C LEU A 9 -11.60 14.04 12.67
N ARG A 10 -11.44 12.84 12.13
CA ARG A 10 -10.74 11.73 12.79
C ARG A 10 -9.60 11.27 11.89
N LEU A 11 -8.39 11.22 12.44
CA LEU A 11 -7.20 10.75 11.75
C LEU A 11 -6.54 9.65 12.59
N LEU A 12 -6.28 8.52 11.95
CA LEU A 12 -5.44 7.44 12.49
C LEU A 12 -4.17 7.37 11.67
N ARG A 13 -3.03 7.54 12.32
CA ARG A 13 -1.71 7.33 11.75
C ARG A 13 -1.21 5.96 12.16
N ILE A 14 -0.81 5.16 11.19
CA ILE A 14 -0.18 3.88 11.45
C ILE A 14 1.31 4.08 11.21
N ARG A 15 2.13 3.76 12.21
CA ARG A 15 3.59 3.91 12.15
C ARG A 15 4.23 2.54 12.30
N ASN A 16 4.95 2.09 11.27
CA ASN A 16 5.86 0.96 11.42
C ASN A 16 7.11 1.46 12.15
N PHE A 17 7.36 0.97 13.36
CA PHE A 17 8.40 1.50 14.24
C PHE A 17 9.77 1.70 13.56
N PRO A 18 10.28 0.77 12.73
CA PRO A 18 11.57 0.93 12.05
C PRO A 18 11.53 1.77 10.77
N ASP A 19 10.37 2.27 10.33
CA ASP A 19 10.24 3.12 9.14
C ASP A 19 10.65 4.57 9.46
N PRO A 20 11.78 5.06 8.91
CA PRO A 20 12.28 6.39 9.21
C PRO A 20 11.47 7.49 8.51
N VAL A 21 10.73 7.20 7.43
CA VAL A 21 10.02 8.25 6.66
C VAL A 21 8.97 8.94 7.54
N THR A 22 8.38 8.19 8.47
CA THR A 22 7.36 8.71 9.40
C THR A 22 7.88 9.77 10.38
N THR A 23 9.20 9.93 10.50
CA THR A 23 9.84 10.91 11.40
C THR A 23 10.30 12.19 10.69
N TYR A 24 10.05 12.31 9.38
CA TYR A 24 10.40 13.50 8.59
C TYR A 24 9.17 14.36 8.24
N PRO A 25 9.32 15.70 8.20
CA PRO A 25 10.46 16.46 8.73
C PRO A 25 10.58 16.33 10.25
N PRO A 26 11.80 16.42 10.82
CA PRO A 26 11.99 16.35 12.26
C PRO A 26 11.19 17.42 13.03
N GLU A 27 10.67 17.06 14.20
CA GLU A 27 9.84 17.95 15.04
C GLU A 27 10.56 19.25 15.46
N PHE A 28 11.90 19.22 15.58
CA PHE A 28 12.69 20.41 15.92
C PHE A 28 12.64 21.51 14.84
N PHE A 29 12.15 21.21 13.64
CA PHE A 29 11.84 22.21 12.60
C PHE A 29 10.43 22.83 12.77
N GLY A 30 9.72 22.54 13.86
CA GLY A 30 8.38 23.06 14.15
C GLY A 30 7.24 22.25 13.51
N PHE A 31 7.52 21.07 12.97
CA PHE A 31 6.51 20.15 12.46
C PHE A 31 5.87 19.36 13.60
N VAL A 32 4.54 19.25 13.56
CA VAL A 32 3.78 18.49 14.56
C VAL A 32 2.90 17.45 13.89
N HIS A 33 2.85 16.28 14.48
CA HIS A 33 1.93 15.24 14.09
C HIS A 33 0.52 15.52 14.63
N VAL A 34 -0.51 15.11 13.88
CA VAL A 34 -1.93 15.25 14.27
C VAL A 34 -2.63 13.90 14.21
N GLY A 35 -3.73 13.74 14.95
CA GLY A 35 -4.49 12.48 15.01
C GLY A 35 -4.02 11.51 16.08
N LYS A 36 -4.61 10.30 16.10
CA LYS A 36 -4.18 9.21 16.98
C LYS A 36 -3.13 8.36 16.25
N GLU A 37 -2.12 7.92 16.99
CA GLU A 37 -1.09 7.04 16.46
C GLU A 37 -1.30 5.59 16.90
N LEU A 38 -1.16 4.67 15.95
CA LEU A 38 -1.02 3.24 16.17
C LEU A 38 0.39 2.84 15.72
N VAL A 39 1.25 2.52 16.69
CA VAL A 39 2.60 2.02 16.40
C VAL A 39 2.54 0.50 16.27
N ILE A 40 3.03 0.01 15.14
CA ILE A 40 3.19 -1.42 14.86
C ILE A 40 4.66 -1.77 14.76
N TYR A 41 5.00 -3.02 15.10
CA TYR A 41 6.32 -3.57 14.86
C TYR A 41 6.16 -4.96 14.27
N ILE A 42 6.66 -5.13 13.05
CA ILE A 42 6.35 -6.29 12.21
C ILE A 42 7.28 -7.46 12.60
N LYS A 43 6.79 -8.33 13.48
CA LYS A 43 7.47 -9.58 13.92
C LYS A 43 6.97 -10.80 13.14
N SER A 44 6.81 -10.62 11.83
CA SER A 44 6.28 -11.67 10.97
C SER A 44 7.30 -12.79 10.75
N PRO A 45 6.94 -14.07 10.93
CA PRO A 45 7.80 -15.19 10.57
C PRO A 45 7.92 -15.38 9.05
N TYR A 46 7.10 -14.70 8.25
CA TYR A 46 7.04 -14.83 6.79
C TYR A 46 8.04 -13.91 6.05
N ILE A 47 8.52 -12.86 6.72
CA ILE A 47 9.29 -11.78 6.10
C ILE A 47 10.81 -12.01 6.25
N LYS A 48 11.57 -11.63 5.23
CA LYS A 48 13.03 -11.62 5.20
C LYS A 48 13.61 -10.65 6.26
N PRO A 49 14.82 -10.87 6.78
CA PRO A 49 15.48 -9.91 7.65
C PRO A 49 15.82 -8.62 6.87
N GLY A 50 15.72 -7.47 7.54
CA GLY A 50 16.03 -6.15 6.95
C GLY A 50 15.15 -5.73 5.76
N PRO A 51 13.81 -5.85 5.83
CA PRO A 51 12.95 -5.43 4.73
C PRO A 51 12.95 -3.91 4.56
N ASN A 52 12.50 -3.41 3.40
CA ASN A 52 12.16 -2.00 3.26
C ASN A 52 10.92 -1.70 4.13
N HIS A 53 11.16 -1.08 5.29
CA HIS A 53 10.12 -0.78 6.27
C HIS A 53 9.06 0.23 5.80
N HIS A 54 9.30 0.91 4.68
CA HIS A 54 8.42 1.92 4.09
C HIS A 54 7.46 1.37 3.01
N SER A 55 7.33 0.05 2.88
CA SER A 55 6.40 -0.55 1.91
C SER A 55 4.97 -0.63 2.44
N LEU A 56 4.02 -0.08 1.67
CA LEU A 56 2.59 -0.14 2.01
C LEU A 56 2.10 -1.58 2.21
N GLU A 57 2.54 -2.51 1.37
CA GLU A 57 2.14 -3.91 1.47
C GLU A 57 2.70 -4.59 2.73
N LEU A 58 3.90 -4.18 3.14
CA LEU A 58 4.48 -4.61 4.41
C LEU A 58 3.71 -4.02 5.60
N TYR A 59 3.26 -2.76 5.53
CA TYR A 59 2.38 -2.16 6.53
C TYR A 59 1.07 -2.94 6.68
N MET A 60 0.41 -3.27 5.56
CA MET A 60 -0.84 -4.04 5.57
C MET A 60 -0.64 -5.45 6.14
N HIS A 61 0.46 -6.12 5.80
CA HIS A 61 0.83 -7.40 6.39
C HIS A 61 1.09 -7.29 7.90
N GLY A 62 1.77 -6.22 8.31
CA GLY A 62 2.00 -5.90 9.71
C GLY A 62 0.72 -5.73 10.52
N LEU A 63 -0.28 -5.06 9.95
CA LEU A 63 -1.60 -4.86 10.56
C LEU A 63 -2.40 -6.15 10.64
N ASP A 64 -2.34 -6.99 9.61
CA ASP A 64 -3.05 -8.29 9.60
C ASP A 64 -2.57 -9.22 10.73
N GLY A 65 -1.25 -9.20 11.02
CA GLY A 65 -0.72 -9.93 12.16
C GLY A 65 -0.55 -9.12 13.44
N TYR A 66 -1.03 -7.87 13.49
CA TYR A 66 -0.85 -7.01 14.66
C TYR A 66 -1.75 -7.48 15.80
N ASN A 67 -1.11 -7.97 16.86
CA ASN A 67 -1.80 -8.50 18.03
C ASN A 67 -1.40 -7.75 19.33
N GLY A 68 -1.04 -6.47 19.20
CA GLY A 68 -0.51 -5.65 20.29
C GLY A 68 0.85 -6.18 20.76
N VAL A 69 0.88 -6.71 21.99
CA VAL A 69 2.09 -7.32 22.59
C VAL A 69 2.17 -8.84 22.40
N ARG A 70 1.12 -9.47 21.86
CA ARG A 70 1.09 -10.91 21.60
C ARG A 70 1.90 -11.28 20.35
N PRO A 71 2.22 -12.58 20.17
CA PRO A 71 2.84 -13.06 18.94
C PRO A 71 2.05 -12.67 17.69
N PHE A 72 2.79 -12.52 16.59
CA PHE A 72 2.23 -12.25 15.27
C PHE A 72 1.34 -13.42 14.84
N GLU A 73 0.09 -13.13 14.51
CA GLU A 73 -0.90 -14.12 14.09
C GLU A 73 -1.80 -13.49 13.04
N LEU A 74 -1.82 -14.03 11.82
CA LEU A 74 -2.70 -13.57 10.75
C LEU A 74 -4.16 -13.88 11.13
N VAL A 75 -4.93 -12.84 11.43
CA VAL A 75 -6.36 -12.98 11.80
C VAL A 75 -7.30 -12.67 10.62
N VAL A 76 -6.80 -12.00 9.59
CA VAL A 76 -7.48 -11.78 8.32
C VAL A 76 -6.85 -12.67 7.24
N ARG A 77 -7.65 -13.06 6.24
CA ARG A 77 -7.17 -13.85 5.09
C ARG A 77 -6.58 -12.94 4.01
N ARG A 78 -5.49 -12.20 4.31
CA ARG A 78 -4.73 -11.47 3.29
C ARG A 78 -3.69 -12.38 2.65
N ASP A 79 -3.56 -12.31 1.33
CA ASP A 79 -2.57 -13.12 0.61
C ASP A 79 -1.15 -12.62 0.90
N LEU A 80 -0.26 -13.54 1.32
CA LEU A 80 1.15 -13.26 1.55
C LEU A 80 1.85 -12.76 0.28
N ALA A 81 1.42 -13.16 -0.91
CA ALA A 81 2.04 -12.75 -2.15
C ALA A 81 2.01 -11.23 -2.36
N LEU A 82 1.05 -10.52 -1.75
CA LEU A 82 0.94 -9.07 -1.85
C LEU A 82 2.16 -8.35 -1.26
N VAL A 83 2.87 -8.93 -0.30
CA VAL A 83 4.08 -8.28 0.27
C VAL A 83 5.22 -8.14 -0.75
N ASN A 84 5.19 -8.95 -1.81
CA ASN A 84 6.13 -8.89 -2.93
C ASN A 84 5.61 -8.11 -4.15
N LYS A 85 4.47 -7.41 -4.02
CA LYS A 85 3.84 -6.69 -5.14
C LYS A 85 4.83 -5.76 -5.85
N GLY A 86 5.56 -4.96 -5.09
CA GLY A 86 6.58 -4.05 -5.61
C GLY A 86 7.95 -4.18 -4.96
N GLU A 87 8.14 -5.19 -4.10
CA GLU A 87 9.36 -5.42 -3.31
C GLU A 87 9.70 -6.92 -3.22
N ASP A 88 10.80 -7.27 -2.55
CA ASP A 88 11.22 -8.65 -2.26
C ASP A 88 11.25 -8.93 -0.74
N HIS A 89 10.08 -8.93 -0.10
CA HIS A 89 9.96 -9.05 1.36
C HIS A 89 9.71 -10.45 1.87
N LEU A 90 9.02 -11.29 1.09
CA LEU A 90 8.65 -12.64 1.51
C LEU A 90 9.88 -13.56 1.44
N LYS A 91 10.01 -14.49 2.40
CA LYS A 91 11.07 -15.50 2.37
C LYS A 91 11.00 -16.36 1.10
N ASP A 92 12.17 -16.76 0.59
CA ASP A 92 12.29 -17.52 -0.67
C ASP A 92 11.66 -18.91 -0.63
N GLU A 93 11.35 -19.43 0.56
CA GLU A 93 10.63 -20.71 0.75
C GLU A 93 9.19 -20.65 0.22
N PHE A 94 8.58 -19.46 0.17
CA PHE A 94 7.21 -19.26 -0.32
C PHE A 94 7.10 -19.17 -1.85
N LYS A 95 8.23 -19.10 -2.57
CA LYS A 95 8.29 -19.15 -4.05
C LYS A 95 7.43 -18.09 -4.77
N VAL A 96 7.16 -16.95 -4.13
CA VAL A 96 6.50 -15.80 -4.78
C VAL A 96 7.56 -14.98 -5.50
N PRO A 97 7.38 -14.64 -6.80
CA PRO A 97 8.32 -13.77 -7.50
C PRO A 97 8.43 -12.40 -6.81
N LEU A 98 9.64 -11.85 -6.75
CA LEU A 98 9.85 -10.47 -6.31
C LEU A 98 9.26 -9.47 -7.32
N ASN A 99 8.84 -8.30 -6.84
CA ASN A 99 8.34 -7.17 -7.65
C ASN A 99 7.39 -7.61 -8.77
N TRP A 100 6.46 -8.52 -8.46
CA TRP A 100 5.69 -9.21 -9.49
C TRP A 100 4.66 -8.33 -10.19
N TRP A 101 4.26 -7.21 -9.57
CA TRP A 101 3.26 -6.32 -10.17
C TRP A 101 3.84 -5.58 -11.37
N THR A 102 3.37 -5.96 -12.54
CA THR A 102 3.67 -5.28 -13.80
C THR A 102 2.49 -5.43 -14.74
N GLU A 103 2.27 -4.44 -15.59
CA GLU A 103 1.29 -4.54 -16.67
C GLU A 103 1.66 -5.68 -17.60
N LYS A 104 0.64 -6.34 -18.18
CA LYS A 104 0.86 -7.39 -19.18
C LYS A 104 1.74 -6.83 -20.30
N ASN A 105 2.84 -7.51 -20.60
CA ASN A 105 3.85 -7.07 -21.58
C ASN A 105 4.36 -5.64 -21.34
N LYS A 106 4.39 -5.16 -20.08
CA LYS A 106 4.72 -3.77 -19.73
C LYS A 106 3.87 -2.75 -20.49
N ALA A 107 2.57 -3.02 -20.60
CA ALA A 107 1.58 -2.21 -21.33
C ALA A 107 1.80 -2.15 -22.85
N MET A 108 2.62 -3.02 -23.44
CA MET A 108 2.74 -3.14 -24.89
C MET A 108 1.60 -4.01 -25.44
N ARG A 109 0.97 -3.57 -26.53
CA ARG A 109 -0.06 -4.31 -27.25
C ARG A 109 0.35 -4.53 -28.71
N GLN A 110 0.24 -5.76 -29.18
CA GLN A 110 0.43 -6.07 -30.59
C GLN A 110 -0.77 -5.59 -31.41
N LEU A 111 -0.52 -4.90 -32.50
CA LEU A 111 -1.52 -4.41 -33.45
C LEU A 111 -1.81 -5.48 -34.51
N GLY A 112 -2.87 -5.26 -35.31
CA GLY A 112 -3.30 -6.22 -36.35
C GLY A 112 -2.27 -6.45 -37.46
N ASP A 113 -1.35 -5.50 -37.67
CA ASP A 113 -0.24 -5.61 -38.63
C ASP A 113 1.02 -6.30 -38.05
N GLY A 114 0.96 -6.76 -36.80
CA GLY A 114 2.04 -7.42 -36.10
C GLY A 114 3.03 -6.49 -35.37
N SER A 115 2.91 -5.18 -35.55
CA SER A 115 3.71 -4.18 -34.81
C SER A 115 3.26 -4.06 -33.35
N TRP A 116 4.07 -3.42 -32.49
CA TRP A 116 3.77 -3.24 -31.06
C TRP A 116 3.71 -1.76 -30.71
N ALA A 117 2.66 -1.35 -29.99
CA ALA A 117 2.48 0.00 -29.50
C ALA A 117 2.23 0.03 -27.99
N MET A 118 2.59 1.14 -27.35
CA MET A 118 2.28 1.37 -25.94
C MET A 118 0.77 1.62 -25.79
N ALA A 119 0.11 0.91 -24.89
CA ALA A 119 -1.25 1.19 -24.45
C ALA A 119 -1.19 2.18 -23.27
N ASP A 120 -0.67 3.38 -23.52
CA ASP A 120 -0.41 4.43 -22.52
C ASP A 120 -1.67 5.16 -22.04
N TYR A 121 -2.79 5.02 -22.76
CA TYR A 121 -4.02 5.69 -22.43
C TYR A 121 -5.26 4.82 -22.65
N MET A 122 -5.98 4.53 -21.58
CA MET A 122 -7.39 4.14 -21.64
C MET A 122 -8.20 5.42 -21.38
N PRO A 123 -8.91 5.99 -22.38
CA PRO A 123 -9.83 7.08 -22.11
C PRO A 123 -10.85 6.63 -21.06
N PRO A 124 -11.33 7.54 -20.20
CA PRO A 124 -12.46 7.21 -19.34
C PRO A 124 -13.60 6.66 -20.22
N PRO A 125 -14.40 5.68 -19.73
CA PRO A 125 -15.58 5.25 -20.45
C PRO A 125 -16.41 6.48 -20.83
N PRO A 126 -17.02 6.52 -22.03
CA PRO A 126 -17.87 7.63 -22.41
C PRO A 126 -18.88 7.86 -21.28
N ALA A 127 -19.07 9.13 -20.89
CA ALA A 127 -20.15 9.49 -19.99
C ALA A 127 -21.40 8.78 -20.51
N ALA A 128 -22.08 8.02 -19.64
CA ALA A 128 -23.37 7.44 -20.00
C ALA A 128 -24.17 8.58 -20.63
N ALA A 129 -24.67 8.37 -21.85
CA ALA A 129 -25.55 9.33 -22.48
C ALA A 129 -26.57 9.73 -21.41
N GLU A 130 -26.58 11.02 -21.04
CA GLU A 130 -27.68 11.54 -20.25
C GLU A 130 -28.92 11.12 -21.03
N ASP A 131 -29.79 10.34 -20.40
CA ASP A 131 -31.11 10.03 -20.93
C ASP A 131 -31.83 11.37 -20.96
N ASP A 132 -31.66 12.11 -22.07
CA ASP A 132 -32.40 13.29 -22.44
C ASP A 132 -33.84 12.82 -22.71
N GLY A 133 -34.55 12.62 -21.59
CA GLY A 133 -35.94 12.27 -21.53
C GLY A 133 -36.79 13.36 -22.18
N GLU A 134 -36.86 13.32 -23.50
CA GLU A 134 -37.93 13.92 -24.28
C GLU A 134 -39.03 12.86 -24.44
N SER A 135 -40.02 12.97 -23.55
CA SER A 135 -41.37 12.41 -23.69
C SER A 135 -42.17 13.19 -24.72
#